data_AF-A0A381TW98-F1
#
_entry.id   AF-A0A381TW98-F1
#
_cell.length_a   1.000
_cell.length_b   1.000
_cell.length_c   1.000
_cell.angle_alpha   90.00
_cell.angle_beta   90.00
_cell.angle_gamma   90.00
#
_symmetry.space_group_name_H-M   'P 1'
#
loop_
_entity.id
_entity.type
_entity.pdbx_description
1 polymer ?
#
loop_
_entity_poly.entity_id
_entity_poly.type
_entity_poly.pdbx_seq_one_letter_code
_entity_poly.pdbx_strand_id
1 'polypeptide(L)'
;MDPVVLDFGWLIASYLFGIMLGCLTGLIPGFHVNNVALIALSLSPVAVAIGIPLDAVAGIIVACGTVHTFLNYIPSALVGAPDDNMALALLPGHRMLISGQAAQGVAYSARGSQMGMLMSIPLLIVARLLFGEDPGLGLYESSRDVLPWLLLIISAFLIMTETTRL
;
A
#
# COMPACT_ATOMS: atom_id res chain seq x y z
N MET A 1 28.40 18.50 -5.49
CA MET A 1 28.19 17.35 -4.60
C MET A 1 28.23 16.12 -5.47
N ASP A 2 28.80 15.01 -5.00
CA ASP A 2 28.79 13.77 -5.78
C ASP A 2 27.34 13.37 -6.10
N PRO A 3 27.01 13.02 -7.35
CA PRO A 3 25.65 12.67 -7.75
C PRO A 3 25.02 11.60 -6.85
N VAL A 4 25.82 10.60 -6.46
CA VAL A 4 25.43 9.52 -5.55
C VAL A 4 24.99 10.04 -4.18
N VAL A 5 25.68 11.04 -3.65
CA VAL A 5 25.35 11.62 -2.34
C VAL A 5 24.03 12.40 -2.40
N LEU A 6 23.78 13.08 -3.53
CA LEU A 6 22.55 13.82 -3.75
C LEU A 6 21.35 12.89 -3.92
N ASP A 7 21.50 11.82 -4.72
CA ASP A 7 20.47 10.79 -4.89
C ASP A 7 20.15 10.06 -3.59
N PHE A 8 21.20 9.71 -2.81
CA PHE A 8 21.01 9.13 -1.49
C PHE A 8 20.31 10.10 -0.53
N GLY A 9 20.63 11.39 -0.60
CA GLY A 9 19.95 12.45 0.16
C GLY A 9 18.46 12.51 -0.15
N TRP A 10 18.09 12.49 -1.44
CA TRP A 10 16.69 12.43 -1.88
C TRP A 10 15.99 11.16 -1.39
N LEU A 11 16.65 10.01 -1.48
CA LEU A 11 16.11 8.74 -1.01
C LEU A 11 15.78 8.79 0.48
N ILE A 12 16.73 9.19 1.32
CA ILE A 12 16.51 9.29 2.77
C ILE A 12 15.42 10.31 3.10
N ALA A 13 15.43 11.48 2.48
CA ALA A 13 14.41 12.50 2.68
C ALA A 13 13.01 12.00 2.30
N SER A 14 12.90 11.30 1.16
CA SER A 14 11.66 10.72 0.67
C SER A 14 11.09 9.68 1.64
N TYR A 15 11.95 8.82 2.20
CA TYR A 15 11.53 7.81 3.17
C TYR A 15 11.12 8.42 4.50
N LEU A 16 11.85 9.41 5.01
CA LEU A 16 11.47 10.10 6.24
C LEU A 16 10.11 10.78 6.09
N PHE A 17 9.89 11.49 4.99
CA PHE A 17 8.61 12.14 4.71
C PHE A 17 7.49 11.13 4.51
N GLY A 18 7.74 10.05 3.76
CA GLY A 18 6.80 8.95 3.57
C GLY A 18 6.43 8.26 4.88
N ILE A 19 7.39 8.03 5.78
CA ILE A 19 7.13 7.48 7.13
C ILE A 19 6.18 8.39 7.91
N MET A 20 6.40 9.71 7.89
CA MET A 20 5.52 10.66 8.57
C MET A 20 4.08 10.61 8.01
N LEU A 21 3.93 10.59 6.69
CA LEU A 21 2.61 10.45 6.04
C LEU A 21 1.97 9.09 6.32
N GLY A 22 2.76 8.02 6.38
CA GLY A 22 2.32 6.68 6.72
C GLY A 22 1.81 6.59 8.16
N CYS A 23 2.48 7.27 9.10
CA CYS A 23 2.00 7.40 10.48
C CYS A 23 0.67 8.15 10.54
N LEU A 24 0.54 9.26 9.81
CA LEU A 24 -0.70 10.04 9.77
C LEU A 24 -1.86 9.22 9.20
N THR A 25 -1.67 8.62 8.02
CA THR A 25 -2.70 7.79 7.37
C THR A 25 -3.05 6.54 8.17
N GLY A 26 -2.06 5.90 8.81
CA GLY A 26 -2.31 4.69 9.60
C GLY A 26 -2.99 4.95 10.94
N LEU A 27 -2.88 6.15 11.51
CA LEU A 27 -3.49 6.47 12.80
C LEU A 27 -4.82 7.23 12.68
N ILE A 28 -5.07 7.89 11.55
CA ILE A 28 -6.31 8.62 11.29
C ILE A 28 -7.30 7.69 10.56
N PRO A 29 -8.38 7.23 11.22
CA PRO A 29 -9.36 6.36 10.58
C PRO A 29 -10.01 7.06 9.38
N GLY A 30 -10.20 6.33 8.28
CA GLY A 30 -10.80 6.86 7.05
C GLY A 30 -9.83 7.62 6.13
N PHE A 31 -8.57 7.82 6.53
CA PHE A 31 -7.54 8.43 5.67
C PHE A 31 -6.58 7.39 5.11
N HIS A 32 -6.99 6.73 4.02
CA HIS A 32 -6.24 5.62 3.45
C HIS A 32 -5.00 6.05 2.64
N VAL A 33 -3.94 5.24 2.67
CA VAL A 33 -2.69 5.50 1.95
C VAL A 33 -2.86 5.61 0.44
N ASN A 34 -3.85 4.93 -0.14
CA ASN A 34 -4.15 5.00 -1.58
C ASN A 34 -4.52 6.41 -2.02
N ASN A 35 -5.22 7.18 -1.18
CA ASN A 35 -5.58 8.56 -1.50
C ASN A 35 -4.33 9.44 -1.54
N VAL A 36 -3.41 9.24 -0.60
CA VAL A 36 -2.11 9.94 -0.57
C VAL A 36 -1.27 9.57 -1.79
N ALA A 37 -1.23 8.29 -2.16
CA ALA A 37 -0.50 7.83 -3.33
C ALA A 37 -1.04 8.43 -4.64
N LEU A 38 -2.37 8.50 -4.79
CA LEU A 38 -3.02 9.13 -5.94
C LEU A 38 -2.73 10.63 -6.03
N ILE A 39 -2.76 11.35 -4.90
CA ILE A 39 -2.41 12.77 -4.84
C ILE A 39 -0.92 12.98 -5.17
N ALA A 40 -0.04 12.17 -4.59
CA ALA A 40 1.40 12.25 -4.87
C ALA A 40 1.70 11.96 -6.35
N LEU A 41 1.02 10.98 -6.95
CA LEU A 41 1.17 10.64 -8.36
C LEU A 41 0.62 11.74 -9.28
N SER A 42 -0.54 12.32 -8.96
CA SER A 42 -1.14 13.40 -9.76
C SER A 42 -0.32 14.69 -9.71
N LEU A 43 0.36 14.95 -8.59
CA LEU A 43 1.28 16.08 -8.43
C LEU A 43 2.70 15.79 -8.92
N SER A 44 3.01 14.55 -9.33
CA SER A 44 4.35 14.19 -9.81
C SER A 44 4.87 15.05 -10.97
N PRO A 45 4.07 15.49 -11.96
CA PRO A 45 4.57 16.38 -13.02
C PRO A 45 5.02 17.74 -12.49
N VAL A 46 4.30 18.27 -11.49
CA VAL A 46 4.65 19.53 -10.82
C VAL A 46 5.92 19.34 -9.98
N ALA A 47 6.03 18.23 -9.26
CA ALA A 47 7.21 17.88 -8.47
C ALA A 47 8.47 17.82 -9.34
N VAL A 48 8.38 17.16 -10.50
CA VAL A 48 9.49 17.09 -11.47
C VAL A 48 9.83 18.49 -12.02
N ALA A 49 8.83 19.33 -12.31
CA ALA A 49 9.04 20.69 -12.79
C ALA A 49 9.78 21.59 -11.79
N ILE A 50 9.64 21.35 -10.48
CA ILE A 50 10.37 22.06 -9.41
C ILE A 50 11.68 21.38 -9.01
N GLY A 51 12.11 20.34 -9.72
CA GLY A 51 13.39 19.67 -9.53
C GLY A 51 13.39 18.50 -8.53
N ILE A 52 12.22 18.00 -8.11
CA ILE A 52 12.12 16.79 -7.29
C ILE A 52 12.16 15.56 -8.23
N PRO A 53 13.08 14.61 -8.00
CA PRO A 53 13.16 13.42 -8.84
C PRO A 53 11.92 12.52 -8.66
N LEU A 54 11.49 11.86 -9.74
CA LEU A 54 10.34 10.97 -9.72
C LEU A 54 10.53 9.80 -8.74
N ASP A 55 11.77 9.33 -8.60
CA ASP A 55 12.14 8.26 -7.68
C ASP A 55 11.92 8.64 -6.22
N ALA A 56 12.04 9.93 -5.87
CA ALA A 56 11.70 10.41 -4.53
C ALA A 56 10.19 10.36 -4.28
N VAL A 57 9.35 10.66 -5.28
CA VAL A 57 7.89 10.50 -5.17
C VAL A 57 7.53 9.03 -4.97
N ALA A 58 8.16 8.13 -5.72
CA ALA A 58 8.00 6.68 -5.55
C ALA A 58 8.42 6.23 -4.14
N GLY A 59 9.56 6.75 -3.64
CA GLY A 59 10.06 6.47 -2.29
C GLY A 59 9.09 6.91 -1.20
N ILE A 60 8.47 8.10 -1.33
CA ILE A 60 7.43 8.57 -0.42
C ILE A 60 6.25 7.59 -0.38
N ILE A 61 5.76 7.17 -1.56
CA ILE A 61 4.60 6.27 -1.66
C ILE A 61 4.90 4.91 -1.02
N VAL A 62 6.06 4.32 -1.33
CA VAL A 62 6.46 3.02 -0.78
C VAL A 62 6.63 3.08 0.73
N ALA A 63 7.32 4.11 1.25
CA ALA A 63 7.51 4.28 2.70
C ALA A 63 6.18 4.54 3.43
N CYS A 64 5.32 5.40 2.87
CA CYS A 64 3.99 5.69 3.40
C CYS A 64 3.13 4.42 3.47
N GLY A 65 3.03 3.68 2.36
CA GLY A 65 2.29 2.43 2.29
C GLY A 65 2.77 1.40 3.29
N THR A 66 4.10 1.22 3.38
CA THR A 66 4.70 0.27 4.31
C THR A 66 4.31 0.63 5.75
N VAL A 67 4.60 1.84 6.22
CA VAL A 67 4.29 2.26 7.59
C VAL A 67 2.79 2.22 7.89
N HIS A 68 1.95 2.64 6.95
CA HIS A 68 0.50 2.60 7.08
C HIS A 68 0.01 1.19 7.43
N THR A 69 0.50 0.14 6.75
CA THR A 69 0.09 -1.25 7.01
C THR A 69 0.46 -1.78 8.39
N PHE A 70 1.43 -1.17 9.09
CA PHE A 70 1.76 -1.55 10.46
C PHE A 70 0.85 -0.85 11.48
N LEU A 71 0.33 0.33 11.15
CA LEU A 71 -0.35 1.21 12.10
C LEU A 71 -1.87 1.23 11.94
N ASN A 72 -2.40 0.96 10.74
CA ASN A 72 -3.83 1.05 10.42
C ASN A 72 -4.73 0.09 11.22
N TYR A 73 -4.17 -0.94 11.85
CA TYR A 73 -4.92 -1.80 12.77
C TYR A 73 -5.15 -1.17 14.14
N ILE A 74 -4.35 -0.17 14.54
CA ILE A 74 -4.43 0.46 15.87
C ILE A 74 -5.78 1.17 16.05
N PRO A 75 -6.23 2.06 15.15
CA PRO A 75 -7.55 2.70 15.27
C PRO A 75 -8.68 1.67 15.23
N SER A 76 -8.57 0.66 14.36
CA SER A 76 -9.56 -0.41 14.25
C SER A 76 -9.73 -1.20 15.55
N ALA A 77 -8.63 -1.55 16.21
CA ALA A 77 -8.64 -2.39 17.40
C ALA A 77 -9.00 -1.64 18.68
N LEU A 78 -8.62 -0.36 18.78
CA LEU A 78 -8.76 0.42 20.01
C LEU A 78 -9.96 1.38 20.00
N VAL A 79 -10.32 1.91 18.83
CA VAL A 79 -11.39 2.92 18.67
C VAL A 79 -12.63 2.31 18.02
N GLY A 80 -12.54 1.10 17.46
CA GLY A 80 -13.66 0.43 16.79
C GLY A 80 -14.05 1.10 15.47
N ALA A 81 -13.14 1.88 14.88
CA ALA A 81 -13.29 2.52 13.57
C ALA A 81 -12.37 1.82 12.55
N PRO A 82 -12.77 0.66 12.02
CA PRO A 82 -12.00 -0.06 11.00
C PRO A 82 -11.98 0.70 9.68
N ASP A 83 -10.88 0.56 8.94
CA ASP A 83 -10.84 0.90 7.51
C ASP A 83 -11.59 -0.15 6.68
N ASP A 84 -11.94 0.21 5.44
CA ASP A 84 -12.70 -0.65 4.51
C ASP A 84 -12.08 -2.05 4.33
N ASN A 85 -10.75 -2.12 4.35
CA ASN A 85 -9.98 -3.36 4.20
C ASN A 85 -9.98 -4.25 5.48
N MET A 86 -10.46 -3.73 6.60
CA MET A 86 -10.48 -4.41 7.90
C MET A 86 -11.86 -4.86 8.35
N ALA A 87 -12.88 -4.77 7.49
CA ALA A 87 -14.25 -5.16 7.82
C ALA A 87 -14.35 -6.60 8.38
N LEU A 88 -13.59 -7.55 7.81
CA LEU A 88 -13.55 -8.94 8.26
C LEU A 88 -12.81 -9.12 9.60
N ALA A 89 -11.86 -8.24 9.92
CA ALA A 89 -11.09 -8.27 11.15
C ALA A 89 -11.81 -7.58 12.34
N LEU A 90 -12.90 -6.85 12.06
CA LEU A 90 -13.67 -6.11 13.06
C LEU A 90 -14.22 -7.00 14.18
N LEU A 91 -14.86 -8.12 13.84
CA LEU A 91 -15.49 -9.03 14.81
C LEU A 91 -14.47 -9.67 15.76
N PRO A 92 -13.36 -10.25 15.27
CA PRO A 92 -12.25 -10.68 16.13
C PRO A 92 -11.65 -9.53 16.95
N GLY A 93 -11.41 -8.37 16.34
CA GLY A 93 -10.84 -7.20 17.02
C GLY A 93 -11.71 -6.72 18.19
N HIS A 94 -13.01 -6.63 18.00
CA HIS A 94 -13.97 -6.27 19.03
C HIS A 94 -13.98 -7.26 20.20
N ARG A 95 -13.89 -8.58 19.91
CA ARG A 95 -13.76 -9.60 20.97
C ARG A 95 -12.48 -9.44 21.78
N MET A 96 -11.36 -9.17 21.10
CA MET A 96 -10.08 -8.92 21.77
C MET A 96 -10.09 -7.63 22.59
N LEU A 97 -10.83 -6.60 22.15
CA LEU A 97 -11.00 -5.37 22.92
C LEU A 97 -11.77 -5.62 24.21
N ILE A 98 -12.92 -6.32 24.14
CA ILE A 98 -13.72 -6.68 25.33
C ILE A 98 -12.93 -7.55 26.30
N SER A 99 -12.11 -8.47 25.80
CA SER A 99 -11.28 -9.34 26.65
C SER A 99 -10.00 -8.66 27.19
N GLY A 100 -9.81 -7.35 26.95
CA GLY A 100 -8.61 -6.61 27.39
C GLY A 100 -7.33 -6.99 26.65
N GLN A 101 -7.44 -7.67 25.51
CA GLN A 101 -6.32 -8.18 24.70
C GLN A 101 -6.10 -7.40 23.40
N ALA A 102 -6.65 -6.20 23.24
CA ALA A 102 -6.51 -5.40 22.01
C ALA A 102 -5.05 -5.20 21.58
N ALA A 103 -4.13 -4.98 22.55
CA ALA A 103 -2.70 -4.84 22.28
C ALA A 103 -2.09 -6.11 21.65
N GLN A 104 -2.57 -7.30 21.99
CA GLN A 104 -2.13 -8.55 21.35
C GLN A 104 -2.63 -8.62 19.90
N GLY A 105 -3.85 -8.15 19.63
CA GLY A 105 -4.38 -8.03 18.27
C GLY A 105 -3.50 -7.12 17.40
N VAL A 106 -3.10 -5.96 17.93
CA VAL A 106 -2.16 -5.05 17.26
C VAL A 106 -0.82 -5.75 17.00
N ALA A 107 -0.29 -6.48 17.98
CA ALA A 107 0.96 -7.22 17.81
C ALA A 107 0.85 -8.32 16.74
N TYR A 108 -0.28 -9.03 16.64
CA TYR A 108 -0.50 -10.02 15.58
C TYR A 108 -0.60 -9.37 14.21
N SER A 109 -1.32 -8.25 14.09
CA SER A 109 -1.38 -7.49 12.83
C SER A 109 0.00 -7.02 12.40
N ALA A 110 0.78 -6.43 13.31
CA ALA A 110 2.13 -5.97 13.03
C ALA A 110 3.06 -7.10 12.58
N ARG A 111 2.95 -8.30 13.19
CA ARG A 111 3.68 -9.50 12.74
C ARG A 111 3.24 -9.95 11.34
N GLY A 112 1.95 -9.85 11.04
CA GLY A 112 1.41 -10.09 9.70
C GLY A 112 2.03 -9.15 8.66
N SER A 113 2.07 -7.84 8.96
CA SER A 113 2.69 -6.82 8.11
C SER A 113 4.20 -7.05 7.95
N GLN A 114 4.90 -7.46 9.01
CA GLN A 114 6.30 -7.85 8.94
C GLN A 114 6.53 -9.04 8.00
N MET A 115 5.71 -10.10 8.14
CA MET A 115 5.80 -11.27 7.27
C MET A 115 5.46 -10.91 5.81
N GLY A 116 4.45 -10.06 5.60
CA GLY A 116 4.11 -9.53 4.28
C GLY A 116 5.26 -8.73 3.65
N MET A 117 5.92 -7.89 4.43
CA MET A 117 7.12 -7.15 3.99
C MET A 117 8.27 -8.09 3.63
N LEU A 118 8.52 -9.14 4.41
CA LEU A 118 9.56 -10.11 4.09
C LEU A 118 9.22 -10.93 2.83
N MET A 119 7.95 -11.32 2.68
CA MET A 119 7.46 -12.05 1.51
C MET A 119 7.37 -11.18 0.26
N SER A 120 7.25 -9.86 0.39
CA SER A 120 7.23 -8.97 -0.76
C SER A 120 8.59 -8.89 -1.46
N ILE A 121 9.71 -9.08 -0.75
CA ILE A 121 11.06 -9.06 -1.36
C ILE A 121 11.23 -10.11 -2.47
N PRO A 122 11.02 -11.43 -2.22
CA PRO A 122 11.10 -12.42 -3.29
C PRO A 122 10.00 -12.21 -4.33
N LEU A 123 8.80 -11.77 -3.92
CA LEU A 123 7.70 -11.51 -4.83
C LEU A 123 8.00 -10.36 -5.79
N LEU A 124 8.73 -9.33 -5.35
CA LEU A 124 9.20 -8.22 -6.19
C LEU A 124 10.18 -8.70 -7.25
N ILE A 125 11.08 -9.63 -6.92
CA ILE A 125 11.98 -10.24 -7.91
C ILE A 125 11.16 -10.99 -8.95
N VAL A 126 10.22 -11.84 -8.51
CA VAL A 126 9.33 -12.58 -9.42
C VAL A 126 8.51 -11.62 -10.29
N ALA A 127 7.92 -10.58 -9.71
CA ALA A 127 7.15 -9.58 -10.43
C ALA A 127 8.01 -8.85 -11.47
N ARG A 128 9.25 -8.49 -11.12
CA ARG A 128 10.18 -7.82 -12.04
C ARG A 128 10.60 -8.71 -13.22
N LEU A 129 10.73 -10.02 -13.01
CA LEU A 129 11.03 -10.99 -14.07
C LEU A 129 9.81 -11.28 -14.95
N LEU A 130 8.61 -11.31 -14.39
CA LEU A 130 7.39 -11.57 -15.16
C LEU A 130 6.96 -10.35 -15.98
N PHE A 131 6.93 -9.17 -15.36
CA PHE A 131 6.33 -7.97 -15.95
C PHE A 131 7.33 -6.98 -16.55
N GLY A 132 8.61 -7.07 -16.24
CA GLY A 132 9.64 -6.20 -16.81
C GLY A 132 10.04 -6.61 -18.23
N GLU A 133 10.58 -5.66 -19.00
CA GLU A 133 11.02 -5.90 -20.38
C GLU A 133 12.39 -6.60 -20.43
N ASP A 134 13.43 -6.04 -19.81
CA ASP A 134 14.78 -6.64 -19.75
C ASP A 134 15.24 -6.75 -18.29
N PRO A 135 15.58 -7.92 -17.72
CA PRO A 135 15.66 -9.27 -18.28
C PRO A 135 14.35 -10.08 -18.10
N GLY A 136 13.19 -9.48 -18.33
CA GLY A 136 11.90 -10.10 -17.99
C GLY A 136 11.16 -10.69 -19.20
N LEU A 137 9.92 -11.14 -18.98
CA LEU A 137 9.05 -11.72 -20.01
C LEU A 137 8.18 -10.70 -20.75
N GLY A 138 8.22 -9.41 -20.36
CA GLY A 138 7.44 -8.35 -21.01
C GLY A 138 5.92 -8.55 -20.94
N LEU A 139 5.42 -9.30 -19.95
CA LEU A 139 3.98 -9.63 -19.87
C LEU A 139 3.10 -8.39 -19.72
N TYR A 140 3.65 -7.30 -19.17
CA TYR A 140 2.91 -6.05 -19.02
C TYR A 140 2.51 -5.46 -20.39
N GLU A 141 3.47 -5.28 -21.31
CA GLU A 141 3.21 -4.79 -22.65
C GLU A 141 2.28 -5.73 -23.43
N SER A 142 2.50 -7.04 -23.35
CA SER A 142 1.65 -8.02 -24.03
C SER A 142 0.21 -8.05 -23.50
N SER A 143 -0.03 -7.71 -22.23
CA SER A 143 -1.34 -7.80 -21.58
C SER A 143 -2.09 -6.47 -21.54
N ARG A 144 -1.42 -5.34 -21.86
CA ARG A 144 -1.95 -3.99 -21.69
C ARG A 144 -3.23 -3.76 -22.49
N ASP A 145 -3.29 -4.26 -23.72
CA ASP A 145 -4.45 -4.11 -24.60
C ASP A 145 -5.63 -5.00 -24.19
N VAL A 146 -5.35 -6.13 -23.54
CA VAL A 146 -6.36 -7.10 -23.07
C VAL A 146 -6.89 -6.73 -21.69
N LEU A 147 -6.13 -5.97 -20.89
CA LEU A 147 -6.44 -5.63 -19.51
C LEU A 147 -7.85 -5.03 -19.31
N PRO A 148 -8.30 -4.04 -20.12
CA PRO A 148 -9.63 -3.47 -19.98
C PRO A 148 -10.75 -4.51 -20.20
N TRP A 149 -10.56 -5.39 -21.20
CA TRP A 149 -11.52 -6.46 -21.51
C TRP A 149 -11.53 -7.53 -20.42
N LEU A 150 -10.36 -7.91 -19.91
CA LEU A 150 -10.21 -8.85 -18.81
C LEU A 150 -10.95 -8.34 -17.56
N LEU A 151 -10.71 -7.09 -17.17
CA LEU A 151 -11.36 -6.48 -16.01
C LEU A 151 -12.87 -6.41 -16.22
N LEU A 152 -13.33 -6.03 -17.41
CA LEU A 152 -14.76 -5.97 -17.74
C LEU A 152 -15.42 -7.34 -17.64
N ILE A 153 -14.77 -8.40 -18.14
CA ILE A 153 -15.28 -9.78 -18.05
C ILE A 153 -15.35 -10.24 -16.60
N ILE A 154 -14.30 -10.01 -15.80
CA ILE A 154 -14.28 -10.39 -14.38
C ILE A 154 -15.37 -9.64 -13.62
N SER A 155 -15.52 -8.33 -13.84
CA SER A 155 -16.58 -7.53 -13.23
C SER A 155 -17.98 -8.00 -13.64
N ALA A 156 -18.21 -8.26 -14.94
CA ALA A 156 -19.49 -8.79 -15.42
C ALA A 156 -19.79 -10.16 -14.83
N PHE A 157 -18.80 -11.05 -14.75
CA PHE A 157 -18.92 -12.35 -14.11
C PHE A 157 -19.29 -12.20 -12.63
N LEU A 158 -18.57 -11.38 -11.87
CA LEU A 158 -18.87 -11.12 -10.46
C LEU A 158 -20.31 -10.62 -10.30
N ILE A 159 -20.73 -9.63 -11.07
CA ILE A 159 -22.10 -9.09 -11.05
C ILE A 159 -23.15 -10.17 -11.38
N MET A 160 -22.89 -11.02 -12.37
CA MET A 160 -23.82 -12.09 -12.75
C MET A 160 -23.89 -13.21 -11.70
N THR A 161 -22.78 -13.48 -11.01
CA THR A 161 -22.69 -14.53 -9.96
C THR A 161 -23.02 -14.03 -8.56
N GLU A 162 -23.13 -12.73 -8.36
CA GLU A 162 -23.53 -12.11 -7.10
C GLU A 162 -24.95 -12.57 -6.77
N THR A 163 -25.07 -13.65 -5.99
CA THR A 163 -26.36 -14.12 -5.50
C THR A 163 -26.78 -13.18 -4.38
N THR A 164 -27.72 -12.28 -4.67
CA THR A 164 -28.36 -11.40 -3.69
C THR A 164 -28.89 -12.20 -2.50
N ARG A 165 -28.09 -12.27 -1.44
CA ARG A 165 -28.54 -12.45 -0.07
C ARG A 165 -28.10 -11.22 0.71
N LEU A 166 -28.80 -10.11 0.44
CA LEU A 166 -28.92 -9.02 1.40
C LEU A 166 -29.86 -9.49 2.52
#